data_AF-A0A6N9BGA6-F1
#
_entry.id   AF-A0A6N9BGA6-F1
#
_cell.length_a   1.000
_cell.length_b   1.000
_cell.length_c   1.000
_cell.angle_alpha   90.00
_cell.angle_beta   90.00
_cell.angle_gamma   90.00
#
_symmetry.space_group_name_H-M   'P 1'
#
loop_
_entity.id
_entity.type
_entity.pdbx_description
1 polymer ?
#
loop_
_entity_poly.entity_id
_entity_poly.type
_entity_poly.pdbx_seq_one_letter_code
_entity_poly.pdbx_strand_id
1 'polypeptide(L)' 'MIRRCAASDFDRILAIVNDAAQAYRGVIPDDRWKDPYMPAGELAEEIAAGIDFDGY' A
#
# COMPACT_ATOMS: atom_id res chain seq x y z
N MET A 1 12.20 -14.46 -6.60
CA MET A 1 11.90 -14.00 -7.98
C MET A 1 10.71 -13.08 -7.88
N ILE A 2 10.78 -11.89 -8.46
CA ILE A 2 9.68 -10.93 -8.42
C ILE A 2 8.67 -11.28 -9.54
N ARG A 3 7.37 -11.19 -9.25
CA ARG A 3 6.27 -11.43 -10.20
C ARG A 3 5.23 -10.32 -10.12
N ARG A 4 4.42 -10.18 -11.18
CA ARG A 4 3.22 -9.35 -11.13
C ARG A 4 2.28 -9.87 -10.04
N CYS A 5 1.83 -8.97 -9.19
CA CYS A 5 0.78 -9.25 -8.21
C CYS A 5 -0.56 -9.43 -8.93
N ALA A 6 -1.37 -10.34 -8.42
CA ALA A 6 -2.73 -10.56 -8.88
C ALA A 6 -3.72 -9.94 -7.90
N ALA A 7 -5.00 -9.90 -8.27
CA ALA A 7 -6.06 -9.41 -7.39
C ALA A 7 -6.12 -10.14 -6.03
N SER A 8 -5.72 -11.42 -5.99
CA SER A 8 -5.62 -12.20 -4.74
C SER A 8 -4.53 -11.70 -3.78
N ASP A 9 -3.60 -10.88 -4.24
CA ASP A 9 -2.53 -10.31 -3.41
C ASP A 9 -2.95 -8.97 -2.77
N PHE A 10 -4.16 -8.46 -3.06
CA PHE A 10 -4.63 -7.14 -2.62
C PHE A 10 -4.50 -6.91 -1.12
N ASP A 11 -5.04 -7.81 -0.30
CA ASP A 11 -4.99 -7.68 1.16
C ASP A 11 -3.55 -7.71 1.69
N ARG A 12 -2.65 -8.44 1.01
CA ARG A 12 -1.25 -8.53 1.39
C ARG A 12 -0.48 -7.27 1.04
N ILE A 13 -0.74 -6.68 -0.13
CA ILE A 13 -0.19 -5.37 -0.52
C ILE A 13 -0.65 -4.30 0.46
N LEU A 14 -1.96 -4.26 0.76
CA LEU A 14 -2.55 -3.32 1.70
C LEU A 14 -1.91 -3.41 3.09
N ALA A 15 -1.71 -4.64 3.59
CA ALA A 15 -1.06 -4.87 4.87
C ALA A 15 0.41 -4.40 4.86
N ILE A 16 1.17 -4.73 3.82
CA ILE A 16 2.59 -4.34 3.70
C ILE A 16 2.74 -2.81 3.67
N VAL A 17 1.93 -2.11 2.87
CA VAL A 17 2.01 -0.65 2.77
C VAL A 17 1.73 0.03 4.11
N ASN A 18 0.68 -0.43 4.82
CA ASN A 18 0.32 0.15 6.11
C ASN A 18 1.32 -0.21 7.22
N ASP A 19 1.82 -1.44 7.25
CA ASP A 19 2.83 -1.88 8.21
C ASP A 19 4.16 -1.13 7.99
N ALA A 20 4.59 -1.00 6.73
CA ALA A 20 5.77 -0.22 6.37
C ALA A 20 5.64 1.25 6.81
N ALA A 21 4.45 1.87 6.66
CA ALA A 21 4.23 3.23 7.13
C ALA A 21 4.43 3.38 8.64
N GLN A 22 4.02 2.39 9.44
CA GLN A 22 4.27 2.41 10.90
C GLN A 22 5.76 2.42 11.25
N ALA A 23 6.60 1.73 10.48
CA ALA A 23 8.05 1.75 10.68
C ALA A 23 8.66 3.15 10.47
N TYR A 24 7.99 4.02 9.71
CA TYR A 24 8.37 5.42 9.50
C TYR A 24 7.57 6.42 10.34
N ARG A 25 6.86 5.97 11.38
CA ARG A 25 6.10 6.88 12.23
C ARG A 25 7.01 7.88 12.96
N GLY A 26 6.66 9.17 12.88
CA GLY A 26 7.49 10.27 13.36
C GLY A 26 8.61 10.70 12.38
N VAL A 27 8.84 9.94 11.31
CA VAL A 27 9.68 10.36 10.16
C VAL A 27 8.82 10.93 9.04
N ILE A 28 7.67 10.30 8.75
CA ILE A 28 6.66 10.86 7.85
C ILE A 28 6.10 12.14 8.51
N PRO A 29 6.14 13.29 7.83
CA PRO A 29 5.58 14.54 8.35
C PRO A 29 4.10 14.41 8.72
N ASP A 30 3.67 15.09 9.79
CA ASP A 30 2.30 15.01 10.31
C ASP A 30 1.23 15.43 9.28
N ASP A 31 1.56 16.35 8.37
CA ASP A 31 0.67 16.80 7.28
C ASP A 31 0.53 15.78 6.15
N ARG A 32 1.38 14.74 6.13
CA ARG A 32 1.35 13.64 5.18
C ARG A 32 0.96 12.30 5.81
N TRP A 33 0.90 12.24 7.14
CA TRP A 33 0.48 11.05 7.86
C TRP A 33 -1.04 10.85 7.74
N LYS A 34 -1.45 9.60 7.50
CA LYS A 34 -2.85 9.15 7.48
C LYS A 34 -2.99 7.90 8.38
N ASP A 35 -4.17 7.67 8.96
CA ASP A 35 -4.45 6.46 9.75
C ASP A 35 -5.82 5.85 9.36
N PRO A 36 -5.85 4.68 8.67
CA PRO A 36 -4.70 3.94 8.15
C PRO A 36 -3.91 4.76 7.10
N TYR A 37 -2.62 4.47 6.92
CA TYR A 37 -1.76 5.21 5.99
C TYR A 37 -2.27 5.11 4.55
N MET A 38 -2.68 3.92 4.13
CA MET A 38 -3.37 3.68 2.86
C MET A 38 -4.68 2.94 3.13
N PRO A 39 -5.84 3.59 3.00
CA PRO A 39 -7.14 2.93 3.03
C PRO A 39 -7.30 1.94 1.86
N ALA A 40 -8.09 0.88 2.05
CA ALA A 40 -8.36 -0.10 1.00
C ALA A 40 -8.99 0.53 -0.27
N GLY A 41 -9.89 1.50 -0.10
CA GLY A 41 -10.49 2.22 -1.23
C GLY A 41 -9.44 2.96 -2.07
N GLU A 42 -8.49 3.62 -1.43
CA GLU A 42 -7.39 4.33 -2.10
C GLU A 42 -6.52 3.34 -2.90
N LEU A 43 -6.14 2.21 -2.32
CA LEU A 43 -5.39 1.18 -3.06
C LEU A 43 -6.17 0.63 -4.26
N ALA A 44 -7.48 0.42 -4.12
CA ALA A 44 -8.33 -0.05 -5.21
C ALA A 44 -8.44 0.97 -6.34
N GLU A 45 -8.53 2.26 -6.01
CA GLU A 45 -8.55 3.36 -6.99
C GLU A 45 -7.23 3.46 -7.76
N GLU A 46 -6.08 3.32 -7.09
CA GLU A 46 -4.76 3.31 -7.74
C GLU A 46 -4.61 2.14 -8.73
N ILE A 47 -5.06 0.94 -8.34
CA ILE A 47 -5.06 -0.23 -9.23
C ILE A 47 -6.00 0.02 -10.42
N ALA A 48 -7.18 0.60 -10.18
CA ALA A 48 -8.12 0.95 -11.24
C ALA A 48 -7.58 2.05 -12.18
N ALA A 49 -6.71 2.93 -11.68
CA ALA A 49 -6.00 3.94 -12.45
C ALA A 49 -4.83 3.37 -13.28
N GLY A 50 -4.56 2.06 -13.16
CA GLY A 50 -3.54 1.35 -13.93
C GLY A 50 -2.20 1.18 -13.21
N ILE A 51 -2.14 1.39 -11.89
CA ILE A 51 -0.95 1.03 -11.12
C ILE A 51 -0.84 -0.50 -11.02
N ASP A 52 0.32 -1.00 -11.43
CA ASP A 52 0.71 -2.39 -11.32
C ASP A 52 1.66 -2.60 -10.13
N PHE A 53 1.46 -3.69 -9.39
CA PHE A 53 2.36 -4.10 -8.30
C PHE A 53 3.16 -5.33 -8.71
N ASP A 54 4.43 -5.35 -8.32
CA ASP A 54 5.33 -6.49 -8.47
C ASP A 54 5.84 -6.92 -7.08
N GLY A 55 5.74 -8.22 -6.77
CA GLY A 55 6.02 -8.76 -5.43
C GLY A 55 6.72 -10.13 -5.43
N TYR A 56 7.16 -10.58 -4.25
CA TYR A 56 7.83 -11.86 -3.99
C TYR A 56 7.22 -12.57 -2.78
#